data_AF-A0A7C1DJ53-F1
#
_entry.id   AF-A0A7C1DJ53-F1
#
_cell.length_a   1.000
_cell.length_b   1.000
_cell.length_c   1.000
_cell.angle_alpha   90.00
_cell.angle_beta   90.00
_cell.angle_gamma   90.00
#
_symmetry.space_group_name_H-M   'P 1'
#
loop_
_entity.id
_entity.type
_entity.pdbx_description
1 polymer ?
#
loop_
_entity_poly.entity_id
_entity_poly.type
_entity_poly.pdbx_seq_one_letter_code
_entity_poly.pdbx_strand_id
1 'polypeptide(L)' 'MEVPVLEDQIEMRVHLSTLYDIYDPVLTRKQSEAFRLHFLNDLSLSEVAERLDVTRQGAHDLVQR' A
#
# COMPACT_ATOMS: atom_id res chain seq x y z
N MET A 1 -19.39 -16.10 -17.67
CA MET A 1 -19.28 -14.90 -16.82
C MET A 1 -18.09 -15.12 -15.92
N GLU A 2 -16.91 -14.63 -16.31
CA GLU A 2 -15.73 -14.67 -15.44
C GLU A 2 -15.64 -13.33 -14.74
N VAL A 3 -16.20 -13.26 -13.52
CA VAL A 3 -15.89 -12.21 -12.55
C VAL A 3 -15.17 -12.78 -11.29
N PRO A 4 -14.26 -13.77 -11.35
CA PRO A 4 -13.60 -14.27 -10.14
C PRO A 4 -12.45 -13.34 -9.68
N VAL A 5 -11.75 -12.65 -10.59
CA VAL A 5 -10.53 -11.90 -10.26
C VAL A 5 -10.80 -10.67 -9.39
N LEU A 6 -11.97 -10.05 -9.52
CA LEU A 6 -12.32 -8.83 -8.79
C LEU A 6 -12.63 -9.10 -7.32
N GLU A 7 -13.27 -10.23 -7.00
CA GLU A 7 -13.55 -10.62 -5.61
C GLU A 7 -12.25 -10.88 -4.85
N ASP A 8 -11.33 -11.64 -5.44
CA ASP A 8 -10.01 -11.94 -4.84
C ASP A 8 -9.20 -10.66 -4.55
N GLN A 9 -9.26 -9.67 -5.44
CA GLN A 9 -8.56 -8.39 -5.26
C GLN A 9 -9.16 -7.54 -4.13
N ILE A 10 -10.48 -7.53 -4.00
CA ILE A 10 -11.17 -6.80 -2.92
C ILE A 10 -10.90 -7.48 -1.58
N GLU A 11 -11.00 -8.81 -1.51
CA GLU A 11 -10.68 -9.57 -0.31
C GLU A 11 -9.24 -9.34 0.16
N MET A 12 -8.29 -9.34 -0.77
CA MET A 12 -6.89 -9.04 -0.48
C MET A 12 -6.71 -7.63 0.11
N ARG A 13 -7.39 -6.62 -0.43
CA ARG A 13 -7.30 -5.24 0.09
C ARG A 13 -7.92 -5.10 1.47
N VAL A 14 -9.07 -5.74 1.71
CA VAL A 14 -9.71 -5.77 3.03
C VAL A 14 -8.79 -6.46 4.04
N HIS A 15 -8.16 -7.57 3.64
CA HIS A 15 -7.18 -8.27 4.48
C HIS A 15 -5.98 -7.39 4.82
N LEU A 16 -5.37 -6.75 3.82
CA LEU A 16 -4.24 -5.84 4.00
C LEU A 16 -4.59 -4.63 4.87
N SER A 17 -5.78 -4.05 4.72
CA SER A 17 -6.26 -2.95 5.57
C SER A 17 -6.43 -3.41 7.02
N THR A 18 -6.97 -4.61 7.24
CA THR A 18 -7.15 -5.17 8.59
C THR A 18 -5.80 -5.42 9.27
N LEU A 19 -4.81 -5.93 8.53
CA LEU A 19 -3.46 -6.09 9.03
C LEU A 19 -2.82 -4.74 9.34
N TYR A 20 -2.99 -3.75 8.47
CA TYR A 20 -2.46 -2.41 8.68
C TYR A 20 -2.98 -1.79 9.99
N ASP A 21 -4.27 -1.93 10.32
CA ASP A 21 -4.82 -1.42 11.59
C ASP A 21 -4.14 -2.02 12.83
N ILE A 22 -3.61 -3.25 12.72
CA ILE A 22 -2.90 -3.95 13.81
C ILE A 22 -1.42 -3.55 13.85
N TYR A 23 -0.79 -3.40 12.68
CA TYR A 23 0.65 -3.22 12.55
C TYR A 23 1.08 -1.76 12.34
N ASP A 24 0.18 -0.82 12.14
CA ASP A 24 0.52 0.61 12.01
C ASP A 24 1.42 1.13 13.14
N PRO A 25 1.22 0.76 14.43
CA PRO A 25 2.08 1.23 15.51
C PRO A 25 3.55 0.78 15.42
N VAL A 26 3.85 -0.28 14.66
CA VAL A 26 5.21 -0.80 14.44
C VAL A 26 5.85 -0.24 13.16
N LEU A 27 5.08 0.42 12.29
CA LEU A 27 5.59 1.04 11.08
C LEU A 27 6.20 2.41 11.38
N THR A 28 7.28 2.74 10.68
CA THR A 28 7.73 4.14 10.67
C THR A 28 6.70 5.01 9.96
N ARG A 29 6.65 6.30 10.30
CA ARG A 29 5.73 7.26 9.68
C ARG A 29 5.80 7.26 8.14
N LYS A 30 6.99 7.06 7.55
CA LYS A 30 7.16 6.98 6.10
C LYS A 30 6.65 5.68 5.49
N GLN A 31 6.82 4.55 6.17
CA GLN A 31 6.25 3.26 5.72
C GLN A 31 4.72 3.28 5.80
N SER A 32 4.18 3.76 6.92
CA SER A 32 2.73 3.90 7.12
C SER A 32 2.10 4.79 6.03
N GLU A 33 2.69 5.94 5.74
CA GLU A 33 2.19 6.82 4.68
C GLU A 33 2.34 6.21 3.28
N ALA A 34 3.46 5.53 2.99
CA ALA A 34 3.64 4.84 1.71
C ALA A 34 2.60 3.71 1.50
N PHE A 35 2.33 2.93 2.55
CA PHE A 35 1.32 1.89 2.54
C PHE A 35 -0.07 2.46 2.26
N ARG A 36 -0.46 3.53 2.99
CA ARG A 36 -1.75 4.20 2.83
C ARG A 36 -1.90 4.77 1.42
N LEU A 37 -0.88 5.42 0.89
CA LEU A 37 -0.91 5.97 -0.46
C LEU A 37 -1.07 4.86 -1.53
N HIS A 38 -0.37 3.74 -1.39
CA HIS A 38 -0.43 2.66 -2.38
C HIS A 38 -1.70 1.79 -2.27
N PHE A 39 -1.98 1.25 -1.09
CA PHE A 39 -3.02 0.23 -0.92
C PHE A 39 -4.41 0.81 -0.61
N LEU A 40 -4.48 1.97 0.04
CA LEU A 40 -5.76 2.61 0.43
C LEU A 40 -6.19 3.72 -0.52
N ASN A 41 -5.25 4.40 -1.17
CA ASN A 41 -5.55 5.49 -2.12
C ASN A 41 -5.30 5.12 -3.60
N ASP A 42 -4.89 3.89 -3.89
CA ASP A 42 -4.68 3.37 -5.25
C ASP A 42 -3.61 4.13 -6.08
N LEU A 43 -2.63 4.75 -5.42
CA LEU A 43 -1.51 5.35 -6.14
C LEU A 43 -0.53 4.29 -6.63
N SER A 44 0.01 4.52 -7.83
CA SER A 44 1.17 3.79 -8.33
C SER A 44 2.44 4.12 -7.53
N LEU A 45 3.44 3.21 -7.55
CA LEU A 45 4.73 3.46 -6.88
C LEU A 45 5.44 4.73 -7.36
N SER A 46 5.21 5.14 -8.61
CA SER A 46 5.75 6.41 -9.15
C SER A 46 5.07 7.62 -8.51
N GLU A 47 3.75 7.59 -8.33
CA GLU A 47 3.00 8.68 -7.68
C GLU A 47 3.25 8.74 -6.17
N VAL A 48 3.49 7.58 -5.53
CA VAL A 48 3.95 7.51 -4.13
C VAL A 48 5.35 8.13 -4.01
N ALA A 49 6.25 7.82 -4.94
CA ALA A 49 7.60 8.34 -4.96
C ALA A 49 7.61 9.87 -5.08
N GLU A 50 6.82 10.43 -6.00
CA GLU A 50 6.65 11.88 -6.14
C GLU A 50 6.07 12.53 -4.87
N ARG A 51 5.03 11.95 -4.27
CA ARG A 51 4.41 12.51 -3.06
C ARG A 51 5.30 12.47 -1.83
N LEU A 52 6.15 11.47 -1.71
CA LEU A 52 7.03 11.28 -0.56
C LEU A 52 8.43 11.85 -0.76
N ASP A 53 8.71 12.45 -1.92
CA ASP A 53 10.02 12.95 -2.32
C ASP A 53 11.11 11.87 -2.16
N VAL A 54 10.84 10.69 -2.72
CA VAL A 54 11.76 9.53 -2.74
C VAL A 54 11.92 9.02 -4.16
N THR A 55 12.92 8.17 -4.38
CA THR A 55 13.03 7.46 -5.66
C THR A 55 11.93 6.40 -5.78
N ARG A 56 11.60 5.97 -7.00
CA ARG A 56 10.67 4.86 -7.23
C ARG A 56 11.11 3.58 -6.49
N GLN A 57 12.42 3.33 -6.41
CA GLN A 57 12.98 2.23 -5.62
C GLN A 57 12.76 2.46 -4.12
N GLY A 58 12.94 3.68 -3.64
CA GLY A 58 12.64 4.05 -2.25
C GLY A 58 11.16 3.86 -1.88
N ALA A 59 10.24 4.23 -2.77
CA ALA A 59 8.81 3.96 -2.58
C ALA A 59 8.50 2.46 -2.53
N HIS A 60 9.10 1.67 -3.42
CA HIS A 60 8.98 0.22 -3.39
C HIS A 60 9.49 -0.37 -2.08
N ASP A 61 10.66 0.07 -1.62
CA ASP A 61 11.24 -0.36 -0.34
C ASP A 61 10.38 0.05 0.86
N LEU A 62 9.75 1.22 0.83
CA LEU A 62 8.85 1.67 1.90
C LEU A 62 7.54 0.86 1.98
N VAL A 63 7.08 0.31 0.86
CA VAL A 63 5.84 -0.47 0.76
C VAL A 63 6.07 -1.96 1.10
N GLN A 64 7.27 -2.49 0.80
CA GLN A 64 7.57 -3.93 0.98
C GLN A 64 8.35 -4.28 2.25
N ARG A 65 8.98 -3.32 2.94
CA ARG A 65 9.81 -3.58 4.14
C ARG A 65 9.02 -3.56 5.43
#